data_AF-A0A9X2C2X3-F1
#
_entry.id   AF-A0A9X2C2X3-F1
#
_cell.length_a   1.000
_cell.length_b   1.000
_cell.length_c   1.000
_cell.angle_alpha   90.00
_cell.angle_beta   90.00
_cell.angle_gamma   90.00
#
_symmetry.space_group_name_H-M   'P 1'
#
loop_
_entity.id
_entity.type
_entity.pdbx_description
1 polymer ?
#
loop_
_entity_poly.entity_id
_entity_poly.type
_entity_poly.pdbx_seq_one_letter_code
_entity_poly.pdbx_strand_id
1 'polypeptide(L)'
;MKIVHDALLFPRIGLGVLDYLERQGAAPVQPVVDGGAAALSGRVILVTSTRAGEGKSFVAQGLAAALAEQQEGDVVWVDAAFDRPPADDDISRRGAAGLSEIMTLGSLQGLAPAGAGPDRLWRLGRGVLAQPALLQRPDDVAKGLTALRAGFALVVLDAPSLAGCGALLTQADACVLVVDSRRTSRREARQALADAGLGPDRLAGLVLNHRPRPIPRWLGGD
;
A
#
# COMPACT_ATOMS: atom_id res chain seq x y z
N MET A 1 -6.01 13.53 13.15
CA MET A 1 -4.71 13.10 12.58
C MET A 1 -3.88 12.45 13.70
N LYS A 2 -3.89 11.12 13.80
CA LYS A 2 -3.13 10.39 14.84
C LYS A 2 -1.70 10.18 14.34
N ILE A 3 -0.71 10.67 15.07
CA ILE A 3 0.72 10.43 14.82
C ILE A 3 1.13 9.21 15.66
N VAL A 4 1.65 8.15 15.05
CA VAL A 4 2.04 6.92 15.75
C VAL A 4 3.56 6.86 15.91
N HIS A 5 4.04 6.38 17.07
CA HIS A 5 5.46 6.30 17.45
C HIS A 5 5.77 4.90 17.98
N ASP A 6 6.90 4.32 17.55
CA ASP A 6 7.56 3.12 18.14
C ASP A 6 7.10 1.73 17.67
N ALA A 7 7.92 0.68 17.88
CA ALA A 7 7.94 -0.69 17.31
C ALA A 7 6.60 -1.46 17.28
N LEU A 8 5.58 -0.96 17.99
CA LEU A 8 4.17 -1.30 17.84
C LEU A 8 3.50 -0.49 16.70
N LEU A 9 4.30 0.04 15.75
CA LEU A 9 3.91 1.08 14.81
C LEU A 9 2.88 0.53 13.85
N PHE A 10 3.20 -0.59 13.21
CA PHE A 10 2.38 -1.18 12.17
C PHE A 10 1.08 -1.75 12.69
N PRO A 11 1.03 -2.49 13.83
CA PRO A 11 -0.24 -2.89 14.41
C PRO A 11 -1.16 -1.70 14.74
N ARG A 12 -0.63 -0.60 15.27
CA ARG A 12 -1.45 0.60 15.57
C ARG A 12 -1.90 1.34 14.31
N ILE A 13 -1.06 1.40 13.28
CA ILE A 13 -1.45 1.95 11.97
C ILE A 13 -2.54 1.06 11.36
N GLY A 14 -2.37 -0.27 11.38
CA GLY A 14 -3.32 -1.26 10.87
C GLY A 14 -4.71 -1.08 11.49
N LEU A 15 -4.80 -1.07 12.83
CA LEU A 15 -6.07 -0.80 13.53
C LEU A 15 -6.68 0.55 13.14
N GLY A 16 -5.86 1.59 12.97
CA GLY A 16 -6.35 2.91 12.54
C GLY A 16 -6.90 2.92 11.11
N VAL A 17 -6.30 2.13 10.22
CA VAL A 17 -6.76 1.95 8.84
C VAL A 17 -8.05 1.14 8.80
N LEU A 18 -8.16 0.06 9.59
CA LEU A 18 -9.38 -0.75 9.69
C LEU A 18 -10.57 0.08 10.22
N ASP A 19 -10.37 0.80 11.33
CA ASP A 19 -11.37 1.72 11.91
C ASP A 19 -11.75 2.84 10.92
N TYR A 20 -10.81 3.32 10.11
CA TYR A 20 -11.12 4.27 9.04
C TYR A 20 -12.03 3.63 7.96
N LEU A 21 -11.70 2.42 7.49
CA LEU A 21 -12.48 1.73 6.46
C LEU A 21 -13.91 1.47 6.96
N GLU A 22 -14.06 0.96 8.18
CA GLU A 22 -15.38 0.69 8.80
C GLU A 22 -16.26 1.95 8.87
N ARG A 23 -15.69 3.10 9.24
CA ARG A 23 -16.42 4.38 9.30
C ARG A 23 -16.90 4.90 7.95
N GLN A 24 -16.25 4.49 6.86
CA GLN A 24 -16.67 4.82 5.50
C GLN A 24 -17.82 3.92 5.01
N GLY A 25 -18.40 3.09 5.88
CA GLY A 25 -19.44 2.14 5.52
C GLY A 25 -18.90 0.94 4.74
N ALA A 26 -17.58 0.70 4.79
CA ALA A 26 -17.02 -0.53 4.27
C ALA A 26 -17.61 -1.70 5.07
N ALA A 27 -18.21 -2.67 4.37
CA ALA A 27 -18.53 -3.96 4.98
C ALA A 27 -17.29 -4.53 5.69
N PRO A 28 -17.46 -5.23 6.83
CA PRO A 28 -16.36 -5.88 7.53
C PRO A 28 -15.54 -6.70 6.53
N VAL A 29 -14.22 -6.66 6.68
CA VAL A 29 -13.36 -7.45 5.81
C VAL A 29 -13.68 -8.92 6.04
N GLN A 30 -14.04 -9.62 4.97
CA GLN A 30 -14.44 -11.03 5.03
C GLN A 30 -13.43 -11.88 4.26
N PRO A 31 -13.18 -13.13 4.72
CA PRO A 31 -12.39 -14.07 3.94
C PRO A 31 -13.03 -14.30 2.56
N VAL A 32 -12.21 -14.28 1.52
CA VAL A 32 -12.63 -14.61 0.16
C VAL A 32 -12.90 -16.12 0.14
N VAL A 33 -14.18 -16.50 0.18
CA VAL A 33 -14.62 -17.89 0.01
C VAL A 33 -14.98 -18.13 -1.45
N ASP A 34 -14.45 -19.22 -2.01
CA ASP A 34 -14.46 -19.57 -3.44
C ASP A 34 -15.75 -19.22 -4.21
N GLY A 35 -15.56 -18.52 -5.34
CA GLY A 35 -16.36 -18.65 -6.57
C GLY A 35 -17.82 -18.19 -6.58
N GLY A 36 -18.39 -17.76 -5.46
CA GLY A 36 -19.71 -17.15 -5.41
C GLY A 36 -19.68 -15.68 -5.82
N ALA A 37 -20.70 -15.20 -6.54
CA ALA A 37 -20.91 -13.79 -6.87
C ALA A 37 -21.24 -12.92 -5.63
N ALA A 38 -20.40 -12.98 -4.60
CA ALA A 38 -20.41 -12.03 -3.50
C ALA A 38 -19.90 -10.70 -4.02
N ALA A 39 -20.58 -9.61 -3.65
CA ALA A 39 -20.14 -8.26 -3.96
C ALA A 39 -18.67 -8.09 -3.58
N LEU A 40 -17.83 -7.58 -4.49
CA LEU A 40 -16.40 -7.34 -4.26
C LEU A 40 -16.20 -6.60 -2.92
N SER A 41 -15.78 -7.33 -1.90
CA SER A 41 -15.64 -6.83 -0.53
C SER A 41 -14.21 -6.39 -0.21
N GLY A 42 -13.23 -6.89 -0.97
CA GLY A 42 -11.83 -6.56 -0.80
C GLY A 42 -11.58 -5.05 -0.81
N ARG A 43 -10.72 -4.57 0.10
CA ARG A 43 -10.37 -3.15 0.21
C ARG A 43 -8.95 -2.86 -0.24
N VAL A 44 -8.76 -1.71 -0.87
CA VAL A 44 -7.48 -1.24 -1.40
C VAL A 44 -6.98 -0.10 -0.55
N ILE A 45 -5.80 -0.30 0.03
CA ILE A 45 -5.08 0.66 0.86
C ILE A 45 -3.86 1.12 0.07
N LEU A 46 -3.80 2.40 -0.24
CA LEU A 46 -2.67 3.03 -0.90
C LEU A 46 -1.67 3.51 0.14
N VAL A 47 -0.41 3.09 0.02
CA VAL A 47 0.71 3.65 0.78
C VAL A 47 1.58 4.46 -0.17
N THR A 48 1.67 5.76 0.08
CA THR A 48 2.43 6.70 -0.76
C THR A 48 3.22 7.66 0.12
N SER A 49 3.99 8.54 -0.51
CA SER A 49 4.80 9.55 0.16
C SER A 49 4.81 10.86 -0.60
N THR A 50 5.22 11.94 0.05
CA THR A 50 5.36 13.24 -0.62
C THR A 50 6.52 13.24 -1.60
N ARG A 51 7.58 12.46 -1.31
CA ARG A 51 8.81 12.38 -2.10
C ARG A 51 9.41 10.97 -2.07
N ALA A 52 10.27 10.68 -3.02
CA ALA A 52 11.07 9.45 -3.01
C ALA A 52 12.00 9.42 -1.77
N GLY A 53 12.24 8.21 -1.24
CA GLY A 53 13.16 8.01 -0.12
C GLY A 53 12.59 8.27 1.28
N GLU A 54 11.28 8.51 1.44
CA GLU A 54 10.64 8.67 2.76
C GLU A 54 10.36 7.34 3.47
N GLY A 55 10.70 6.21 2.84
CA GLY A 55 10.54 4.85 3.39
C GLY A 55 9.13 4.28 3.28
N LYS A 56 8.34 4.75 2.31
CA LYS A 56 6.99 4.22 2.01
C LYS A 56 6.97 2.69 1.80
N SER A 57 7.98 2.11 1.15
CA SER A 57 8.05 0.65 0.92
C SER A 57 8.19 -0.12 2.23
N PHE A 58 9.04 0.36 3.15
CA PHE A 58 9.19 -0.22 4.48
C PHE A 58 7.88 -0.15 5.26
N VAL A 59 7.19 0.99 5.19
CA VAL A 59 5.89 1.17 5.85
C VAL A 59 4.81 0.30 5.23
N ALA A 60 4.77 0.18 3.89
CA ALA A 60 3.78 -0.62 3.18
C ALA A 60 3.90 -2.11 3.51
N GLN A 61 5.13 -2.65 3.53
CA GLN A 61 5.38 -4.04 3.89
C GLN A 61 5.03 -4.32 5.35
N GLY A 62 5.45 -3.43 6.27
CA GLY A 62 5.12 -3.55 7.69
C GLY A 62 3.62 -3.47 7.97
N LEU A 63 2.93 -2.55 7.28
CA LEU A 63 1.47 -2.42 7.36
C LEU A 63 0.75 -3.68 6.84
N ALA A 64 1.18 -4.22 5.71
CA ALA A 64 0.59 -5.44 5.14
C ALA A 64 0.74 -6.64 6.09
N ALA A 65 1.93 -6.82 6.68
CA ALA A 65 2.16 -7.87 7.67
C ALA A 65 1.27 -7.71 8.91
N ALA A 66 1.20 -6.49 9.47
CA ALA A 66 0.33 -6.21 10.61
C ALA A 66 -1.15 -6.44 10.30
N LEU A 67 -1.62 -6.06 9.11
CA LEU A 67 -3.00 -6.31 8.70
C LEU A 67 -3.29 -7.80 8.56
N ALA A 68 -2.37 -8.59 8.03
CA ALA A 68 -2.53 -10.04 7.90
C ALA A 68 -2.65 -10.74 9.27
N GLU A 69 -1.97 -10.22 10.29
CA GLU A 69 -2.09 -10.70 11.68
C GLU A 69 -3.39 -10.25 12.38
N GLN A 70 -3.92 -9.08 12.03
CA GLN A 70 -5.00 -8.42 12.76
C GLN A 70 -6.41 -8.79 12.32
N GLN A 71 -6.56 -9.41 11.15
CA GLN A 71 -7.86 -9.65 10.55
C GLN A 71 -7.95 -11.04 9.92
N GLU A 72 -9.16 -11.46 9.60
CA GLU A 72 -9.41 -12.70 8.86
C GLU A 72 -9.38 -12.46 7.35
N GLY A 73 -8.89 -13.44 6.58
CA GLY A 73 -8.74 -13.33 5.14
C GLY A 73 -7.37 -12.87 4.66
N ASP A 74 -7.12 -13.13 3.38
CA ASP A 74 -5.82 -12.93 2.77
C ASP A 74 -5.52 -11.45 2.51
N VAL A 75 -4.28 -11.06 2.83
CA VAL A 75 -3.74 -9.73 2.55
C VAL A 75 -2.67 -9.86 1.48
N VAL A 76 -2.72 -9.01 0.46
CA VAL A 76 -1.65 -8.91 -0.54
C VAL A 76 -0.91 -7.58 -0.43
N TRP A 77 0.41 -7.64 -0.29
CA TRP A 77 1.28 -6.51 -0.56
C TRP A 77 1.63 -6.49 -2.05
N VAL A 78 1.40 -5.36 -2.70
CA VAL A 78 1.66 -5.17 -4.13
C VAL A 78 2.68 -4.07 -4.31
N ASP A 79 3.80 -4.35 -4.96
CA ASP A 79 4.66 -3.28 -5.45
C ASP A 79 3.99 -2.63 -6.68
N ALA A 80 3.61 -1.37 -6.51
CA ALA A 80 2.96 -0.55 -7.52
C ALA A 80 3.85 0.65 -7.91
N ALA A 81 5.13 0.69 -7.52
CA ALA A 81 6.00 1.84 -7.66
C ALA A 81 6.51 2.04 -9.11
N PHE A 82 5.61 2.25 -10.08
CA PHE A 82 5.83 2.28 -11.53
C PHE A 82 6.83 3.37 -12.01
N ASP A 83 7.33 4.23 -11.11
CA ASP A 83 8.23 5.37 -11.35
C ASP A 83 9.74 5.08 -11.19
N ARG A 84 10.12 3.89 -10.70
CA ARG A 84 11.52 3.49 -10.52
C ARG A 84 11.83 2.17 -11.25
N PRO A 85 13.08 1.82 -11.57
CA PRO A 85 13.39 0.45 -12.02
C PRO A 85 13.17 -0.58 -10.88
N PRO A 86 12.91 -1.86 -11.18
CA PRO A 86 12.91 -2.93 -10.18
C PRO A 86 14.28 -3.00 -9.49
N ALA A 87 14.31 -3.22 -8.17
CA ALA A 87 15.58 -3.43 -7.46
C ALA A 87 16.15 -4.84 -7.74
N ASP A 88 17.44 -5.04 -7.52
CA ASP A 88 18.10 -6.33 -7.79
C ASP A 88 17.56 -7.49 -6.93
N ASP A 89 17.10 -7.19 -5.71
CA ASP A 89 16.50 -8.13 -4.74
C ASP A 89 14.96 -8.12 -4.76
N ASP A 90 14.36 -7.50 -5.77
CA ASP A 90 12.92 -7.29 -5.83
C ASP A 90 12.19 -8.60 -6.19
N ILE A 91 11.05 -8.83 -5.55
CA ILE A 91 10.10 -9.89 -5.92
C ILE A 91 9.74 -9.81 -7.41
N SER A 92 9.80 -8.60 -7.96
CA SER A 92 9.59 -8.26 -9.37
C SER A 92 10.60 -8.89 -10.36
N ARG A 93 11.80 -9.35 -9.95
CA ARG A 93 12.81 -9.87 -10.90
C ARG A 93 12.65 -11.33 -11.32
N ARG A 94 11.75 -12.11 -10.70
CA ARG A 94 11.57 -13.54 -11.06
C ARG A 94 10.89 -13.76 -12.42
N GLY A 95 10.77 -12.72 -13.27
CA GLY A 95 10.10 -12.82 -14.58
C GLY A 95 8.62 -13.18 -14.47
N ALA A 96 8.04 -13.03 -13.28
CA ALA A 96 6.66 -13.37 -13.01
C ALA A 96 5.76 -12.19 -13.39
N ALA A 97 4.61 -12.51 -13.98
CA ALA A 97 3.55 -11.56 -14.19
C ALA A 97 3.12 -10.94 -12.84
N GLY A 98 2.82 -9.64 -12.85
CA GLY A 98 2.57 -8.82 -11.67
C GLY A 98 1.40 -7.87 -11.87
N LEU A 99 1.40 -6.74 -11.14
CA LEU A 99 0.32 -5.75 -11.21
C LEU A 99 0.05 -5.27 -12.65
N SER A 100 1.09 -5.04 -13.45
CA SER A 100 0.93 -4.55 -14.83
C SER A 100 0.19 -5.53 -15.73
N GLU A 101 0.42 -6.83 -15.57
CA GLU A 101 -0.28 -7.88 -16.29
C GLU A 101 -1.71 -8.04 -15.77
N ILE A 102 -1.94 -7.91 -14.46
CA ILE A 102 -3.28 -7.90 -13.87
C ILE A 102 -4.11 -6.74 -14.41
N MET A 103 -3.54 -5.55 -14.51
CA MET A 103 -4.21 -4.38 -15.09
C MET A 103 -4.60 -4.64 -16.56
N THR A 104 -3.76 -5.37 -17.31
CA THR A 104 -4.02 -5.70 -18.71
C THR A 104 -5.09 -6.80 -18.85
N LEU A 105 -4.96 -7.89 -18.08
CA LEU A 105 -5.77 -9.10 -18.20
C LEU A 105 -7.08 -9.01 -17.40
N GLY A 106 -7.09 -8.28 -16.28
CA GLY A 106 -8.21 -8.20 -15.33
C GLY A 106 -8.44 -9.49 -14.57
N SER A 107 -7.38 -10.27 -14.36
CA SER A 107 -7.45 -11.58 -13.73
C SER A 107 -6.18 -11.87 -12.97
N LEU A 108 -6.30 -12.64 -11.88
CA LEU A 108 -5.19 -13.23 -11.15
C LEU A 108 -4.73 -14.57 -11.77
N GLN A 109 -5.43 -15.07 -12.78
CA GLN A 109 -5.09 -16.35 -13.43
C GLN A 109 -3.69 -16.33 -14.04
N GLY A 110 -2.94 -17.41 -13.85
CA GLY A 110 -1.57 -17.54 -14.33
C GLY A 110 -0.54 -16.75 -13.49
N LEU A 111 -0.99 -16.10 -12.42
CA LEU A 111 -0.12 -15.46 -11.45
C LEU A 111 0.06 -16.38 -10.26
N ALA A 112 1.29 -16.46 -9.77
CA ALA A 112 1.59 -17.07 -8.49
C ALA A 112 2.09 -15.96 -7.56
N PRO A 113 1.19 -15.22 -6.88
CA PRO A 113 1.61 -14.31 -5.84
C PRO A 113 2.49 -15.09 -4.85
N ALA A 114 3.65 -14.54 -4.54
CA ALA A 114 4.63 -15.23 -3.72
C ALA A 114 4.19 -15.17 -2.26
N GLY A 115 4.24 -16.33 -1.58
CA GLY A 115 3.91 -16.44 -0.17
C GLY A 115 2.44 -16.76 0.06
N ALA A 116 2.19 -17.99 0.47
CA ALA A 116 1.07 -18.35 1.32
C ALA A 116 1.58 -19.39 2.31
N GLY A 117 2.09 -18.88 3.43
CA GLY A 117 2.37 -19.67 4.63
C GLY A 117 1.25 -19.47 5.66
N PRO A 118 1.45 -19.86 6.94
CA PRO A 118 0.47 -19.64 8.00
C PRO A 118 0.06 -18.16 8.20
N ASP A 119 0.85 -17.22 7.66
CA ASP A 119 0.71 -15.78 7.92
C ASP A 119 -0.29 -15.05 7.02
N ARG A 120 -0.94 -15.71 6.04
CA ARG A 120 -1.96 -15.12 5.14
C ARG A 120 -1.53 -13.85 4.39
N LEU A 121 -0.21 -13.63 4.29
CA LEU A 121 0.40 -12.50 3.59
C LEU A 121 0.98 -12.95 2.26
N TRP A 122 0.37 -12.43 1.19
CA TRP A 122 0.79 -12.62 -0.19
C TRP A 122 1.59 -11.42 -0.68
N ARG A 123 2.42 -11.66 -1.69
CA ARG A 123 3.27 -10.62 -2.29
C ARG A 123 3.19 -10.67 -3.80
N LEU A 124 3.01 -9.50 -4.40
CA LEU A 124 2.87 -9.33 -5.83
C LEU A 124 3.82 -8.24 -6.33
N GLY A 125 4.63 -8.57 -7.32
CA GLY A 125 5.53 -7.62 -7.96
C GLY A 125 4.83 -6.70 -8.96
N ARG A 126 5.60 -5.77 -9.52
CA ARG A 126 5.09 -4.77 -10.48
C ARG A 126 4.69 -5.37 -11.81
N GLY A 127 5.42 -6.40 -12.25
CA GLY A 127 5.27 -7.01 -13.56
C GLY A 127 6.22 -6.44 -14.63
N VAL A 128 6.24 -7.07 -15.80
CA VAL A 128 7.20 -6.78 -16.89
C VAL A 128 6.80 -5.53 -17.67
N LEU A 129 5.49 -5.25 -17.75
CA LEU A 129 4.93 -4.10 -18.47
C LEU A 129 4.85 -2.83 -17.61
N ALA A 130 5.41 -2.84 -16.39
CA ALA A 130 5.29 -1.75 -15.44
C ALA A 130 5.97 -0.47 -15.94
N GLN A 131 5.18 0.58 -16.15
CA GLN A 131 5.65 1.90 -16.57
C GLN A 131 4.73 3.01 -16.04
N PRO A 132 5.22 4.24 -15.80
CA PRO A 132 4.42 5.29 -15.15
C PRO A 132 3.11 5.60 -15.87
N ALA A 133 3.12 5.57 -17.21
CA ALA A 133 1.95 5.85 -18.05
C ALA A 133 0.79 4.88 -17.80
N LEU A 134 1.05 3.67 -17.30
CA LEU A 134 0.01 2.68 -17.04
C LEU A 134 -0.86 3.07 -15.84
N LEU A 135 -0.28 3.74 -14.82
CA LEU A 135 -1.05 4.27 -13.68
C LEU A 135 -1.90 5.49 -14.04
N GLN A 136 -1.66 6.12 -15.19
CA GLN A 136 -2.46 7.24 -15.69
C GLN A 136 -3.70 6.79 -16.47
N ARG A 137 -3.88 5.47 -16.65
CA ARG A 137 -5.02 4.88 -17.35
C ARG A 137 -6.04 4.38 -16.32
N PRO A 138 -7.09 5.16 -16.03
CA PRO A 138 -8.02 4.82 -14.95
C PRO A 138 -8.74 3.49 -15.19
N ASP A 139 -9.06 3.14 -16.44
CA ASP A 139 -9.75 1.89 -16.76
C ASP A 139 -8.87 0.66 -16.52
N ASP A 140 -7.59 0.72 -16.91
CA ASP A 140 -6.61 -0.35 -16.66
C ASP A 140 -6.37 -0.55 -15.16
N VAL A 141 -6.28 0.56 -14.41
CA VAL A 141 -6.16 0.53 -12.95
C VAL A 141 -7.42 -0.08 -12.32
N ALA A 142 -8.61 0.36 -12.74
CA ALA A 142 -9.87 -0.13 -12.18
C ALA A 142 -10.04 -1.63 -12.42
N LYS A 143 -9.71 -2.07 -13.64
CA LYS A 143 -9.71 -3.49 -14.02
C LYS A 143 -8.77 -4.30 -13.13
N GLY A 144 -7.54 -3.81 -12.92
CA GLY A 144 -6.57 -4.51 -12.08
C GLY A 144 -6.95 -4.56 -10.60
N LEU A 145 -7.42 -3.44 -10.05
CA LEU A 145 -7.89 -3.37 -8.66
C LEU A 145 -9.13 -4.25 -8.44
N THR A 146 -10.04 -4.32 -9.41
CA THR A 146 -11.20 -5.23 -9.36
C THR A 146 -10.78 -6.68 -9.23
N ALA A 147 -9.79 -7.12 -10.01
CA ALA A 147 -9.25 -8.48 -9.91
C ALA A 147 -8.60 -8.75 -8.55
N LEU A 148 -7.85 -7.78 -8.00
CA LEU A 148 -7.25 -7.91 -6.67
C LEU A 148 -8.31 -7.96 -5.56
N ARG A 149 -9.36 -7.13 -5.64
CA ARG A 149 -10.49 -7.11 -4.69
C ARG A 149 -11.28 -8.42 -4.68
N ALA A 150 -11.29 -9.13 -5.81
CA ALA A 150 -11.94 -10.44 -5.91
C ALA A 150 -11.13 -11.55 -5.25
N GLY A 151 -9.79 -11.44 -5.20
CA GLY A 151 -8.91 -12.47 -4.67
C GLY A 151 -8.41 -12.22 -3.25
N PHE A 152 -8.46 -10.99 -2.76
CA PHE A 152 -7.89 -10.60 -1.47
C PHE A 152 -8.84 -9.75 -0.64
N ALA A 153 -8.85 -10.01 0.66
CA ALA A 153 -9.65 -9.28 1.61
C ALA A 153 -9.10 -7.85 1.82
N LEU A 154 -7.76 -7.72 1.83
CA LEU A 154 -7.05 -6.43 1.79
C LEU A 154 -5.92 -6.43 0.77
N VAL A 155 -5.78 -5.29 0.09
CA VAL A 155 -4.73 -5.02 -0.89
C VAL A 155 -3.95 -3.80 -0.43
N VAL A 156 -2.67 -3.97 -0.10
CA VAL A 156 -1.77 -2.88 0.29
C VAL A 156 -0.84 -2.55 -0.86
N LEU A 157 -1.03 -1.38 -1.47
CA LEU A 157 -0.24 -0.91 -2.61
C LEU A 157 0.95 -0.07 -2.13
N ASP A 158 2.18 -0.51 -2.40
CA ASP A 158 3.38 0.33 -2.31
C ASP A 158 3.51 1.16 -3.59
N ALA A 159 2.91 2.34 -3.57
CA ALA A 159 2.79 3.19 -4.75
C ALA A 159 4.01 4.10 -4.94
N PRO A 160 4.12 4.81 -6.07
CA PRO A 160 5.04 5.95 -6.24
C PRO A 160 4.83 7.02 -5.17
N SER A 161 5.66 8.08 -5.21
CA SER A 161 5.29 9.33 -4.52
C SER A 161 3.98 9.91 -5.09
N LEU A 162 3.33 10.81 -4.36
CA LEU A 162 2.02 11.39 -4.73
C LEU A 162 1.94 11.81 -6.20
N ALA A 163 2.98 12.47 -6.72
CA ALA A 163 3.04 12.93 -8.12
C ALA A 163 2.98 11.80 -9.17
N GLY A 164 3.39 10.58 -8.80
CA GLY A 164 3.44 9.42 -9.70
C GLY A 164 2.29 8.43 -9.54
N CYS A 165 1.38 8.63 -8.59
CA CYS A 165 0.35 7.64 -8.27
C CYS A 165 -0.78 7.54 -9.30
N GLY A 166 -1.04 8.60 -10.07
CA GLY A 166 -2.09 8.61 -11.10
C GLY A 166 -3.46 8.20 -10.55
N ALA A 167 -4.15 7.31 -11.26
CA ALA A 167 -5.49 6.84 -10.89
C ALA A 167 -5.53 5.99 -9.62
N LEU A 168 -4.39 5.50 -9.10
CA LEU A 168 -4.36 4.82 -7.80
C LEU A 168 -4.87 5.73 -6.68
N LEU A 169 -4.58 7.05 -6.78
CA LEU A 169 -5.04 8.02 -5.79
C LEU A 169 -6.56 8.02 -5.70
N THR A 170 -7.29 7.94 -6.81
CA THR A 170 -8.76 8.07 -6.84
C THR A 170 -9.50 6.75 -6.64
N GLN A 171 -8.84 5.60 -6.86
CA GLN A 171 -9.49 4.29 -6.84
C GLN A 171 -9.16 3.42 -5.61
N ALA A 172 -8.22 3.84 -4.77
CA ALA A 172 -8.01 3.25 -3.45
C ALA A 172 -9.11 3.70 -2.46
N ASP A 173 -9.46 2.82 -1.51
CA ASP A 173 -10.46 3.12 -0.48
C ASP A 173 -9.87 3.94 0.67
N ALA A 174 -8.57 3.76 0.93
CA ALA A 174 -7.85 4.43 1.99
C ALA A 174 -6.45 4.82 1.52
N CYS A 175 -5.95 5.97 1.98
CA CYS A 175 -4.57 6.39 1.75
C CYS A 175 -3.82 6.57 3.06
N VAL A 176 -2.60 6.02 3.12
CA VAL A 176 -1.63 6.25 4.19
C VAL A 176 -0.46 7.04 3.61
N LEU A 177 -0.26 8.26 4.11
CA LEU A 177 0.84 9.11 3.68
C LEU A 177 2.06 8.91 4.58
N VAL A 178 3.20 8.59 3.99
CA VAL A 178 4.49 8.48 4.67
C VAL A 178 5.31 9.74 4.42
N VAL A 179 5.87 10.31 5.48
CA VAL A 179 6.70 11.53 5.43
C VAL A 179 7.98 11.36 6.24
N ASP A 180 9.10 11.86 5.73
CA ASP A 180 10.38 11.86 6.47
C ASP A 180 10.38 12.99 7.51
N SER A 181 10.38 12.61 8.78
CA SER A 181 10.36 13.55 9.92
C SER A 181 11.57 14.48 10.02
N ARG A 182 12.67 14.17 9.32
CA ARG A 182 13.90 14.97 9.31
C ARG A 182 13.90 16.01 8.19
N ARG A 183 13.13 15.77 7.12
CA ARG A 183 13.26 16.49 5.85
C ARG A 183 11.98 17.14 5.36
N THR A 184 10.82 16.59 5.71
CA THR A 184 9.53 17.02 5.15
C THR A 184 8.77 17.83 6.18
N SER A 185 8.65 19.13 5.91
CA SER A 185 7.87 20.02 6.76
C SER A 185 6.37 19.79 6.60
N ARG A 186 5.59 20.17 7.62
CA ARG A 186 4.12 20.12 7.57
C ARG A 186 3.55 20.93 6.39
N ARG A 187 4.21 22.03 6.01
CA ARG A 187 3.80 22.88 4.88
C ARG A 187 3.97 22.13 3.56
N GLU A 188 5.11 21.50 3.36
CA GLU A 188 5.37 20.71 2.15
C GLU A 188 4.44 19.51 2.03
N ALA A 189 4.18 18.80 3.14
CA ALA A 189 3.23 17.68 3.12
C ALA A 189 1.81 18.12 2.74
N ARG A 190 1.34 19.27 3.25
CA ARG A 190 0.04 19.83 2.87
C ARG A 190 0.01 20.28 1.42
N GLN A 191 1.07 20.91 0.94
CA GLN A 191 1.15 21.34 -0.46
C GLN A 191 1.11 20.12 -1.38
N ALA A 192 1.89 19.09 -1.10
CA ALA A 192 1.91 17.87 -1.90
C ALA A 192 0.55 17.16 -1.94
N LEU A 193 -0.19 17.12 -0.82
CA LEU A 193 -1.57 16.61 -0.79
C LEU A 193 -2.52 17.44 -1.65
N ALA A 194 -2.41 18.77 -1.58
CA ALA A 194 -3.23 19.68 -2.38
C ALA A 194 -2.93 19.53 -3.88
N ASP A 195 -1.65 19.48 -4.26
CA ASP A 195 -1.20 19.31 -5.65
C ASP A 195 -1.68 17.97 -6.23
N ALA A 196 -1.71 16.92 -5.40
CA ALA A 196 -2.20 15.60 -5.78
C ALA A 196 -3.75 15.49 -5.78
N GLY A 197 -4.47 16.54 -5.36
CA GLY A 197 -5.92 16.51 -5.21
C GLY A 197 -6.41 15.50 -4.16
N LEU A 198 -5.55 15.08 -3.21
CA LEU A 198 -5.91 14.11 -2.19
C LEU A 198 -6.54 14.83 -0.99
N GLY A 199 -7.86 14.71 -0.89
CA GLY A 199 -8.65 15.27 0.21
C GLY A 199 -8.35 14.61 1.58
N PRO A 200 -8.54 15.34 2.68
CA PRO A 200 -8.31 14.83 4.03
C PRO A 200 -9.27 13.70 4.43
N ASP A 201 -10.43 13.63 3.78
CA ASP A 201 -11.45 12.59 3.91
C ASP A 201 -10.96 11.22 3.45
N ARG A 202 -9.97 11.17 2.54
CA ARG A 202 -9.39 9.94 1.98
C ARG A 202 -8.09 9.49 2.67
N LEU A 203 -7.62 10.28 3.64
CA LEU A 203 -6.40 10.01 4.39
C LEU A 203 -6.72 9.21 5.66
N ALA A 204 -6.49 7.90 5.60
CA ALA A 204 -6.65 7.00 6.74
C ALA A 204 -5.56 7.19 7.81
N GLY A 205 -4.38 7.65 7.40
CA GLY A 205 -3.27 7.87 8.34
C GLY A 205 -2.10 8.65 7.77
N LEU A 206 -1.28 9.17 8.68
CA LEU A 206 0.01 9.79 8.37
C LEU A 206 1.10 9.15 9.22
N VAL A 207 2.17 8.71 8.57
CA VAL A 207 3.30 8.03 9.20
C VAL A 207 4.53 8.92 9.12
N LEU A 208 5.04 9.35 10.28
CA LEU A 208 6.31 10.06 10.39
C LEU A 208 7.45 9.03 10.48
N ASN A 209 8.16 8.86 9.37
CA ASN A 209 9.30 7.94 9.29
C ASN A 209 10.64 8.65 9.56
N HIS A 210 11.70 7.87 9.77
CA HIS A 210 13.07 8.31 10.03
C HIS A 210 13.22 9.22 11.26
N ARG A 211 12.35 9.05 12.26
CA ARG A 211 12.43 9.83 13.49
C ARG A 211 13.77 9.52 14.19
N PRO A 212 14.63 10.52 14.43
CA PRO A 212 15.86 10.30 15.16
C PRO A 212 15.51 9.84 16.57
N ARG A 213 16.04 8.68 16.96
CA ARG A 213 16.09 8.27 18.35
C ARG A 213 17.48 8.65 18.84
N PRO A 214 17.63 9.69 19.69
CA PRO A 214 18.93 9.97 20.27
C PRO A 214 19.35 8.73 21.04
N ILE A 215 20.39 8.04 20.55
CA ILE A 215 21.04 6.97 21.29
C ILE A 215 21.67 7.66 22.50
N PRO A 216 21.33 7.26 23.74
CA PRO A 216 21.96 7.86 24.91
C PRO A 216 23.48 7.78 24.79
N ARG A 217 24.19 8.87 25.11
CA ARG A 217 25.65 8.96 24.95
C ARG A 217 26.42 7.82 25.63
N TRP A 218 25.85 7.21 26.66
CA TRP A 218 26.46 6.07 27.36
C TRP A 218 26.38 4.74 26.59
N LEU A 219 25.58 4.64 25.53
CA LEU A 219 25.40 3.43 24.71
C LEU A 219 26.20 3.48 23.40
N GLY A 220 26.52 4.68 22.89
CA GLY A 220 27.40 4.88 21.74
C GLY A 220 28.68 5.52 22.23
N GLY A 221 29.71 4.69 22.48
CA GLY A 221 31.02 5.18 22.93
C GLY A 221 31.58 6.28 22.02
N ASP A 222 32.31 7.20 22.64
CA ASP A 222 33.04 8.28 21.96
C ASP A 222 34.00 7.77 20.87
#